data_AF-A0A6J6JUN4-F1
#
_entry.id   AF-A0A6J6JUN4-F1
#
_cell.length_a   1.000
_cell.length_b   1.000
_cell.length_c   1.000
_cell.angle_alpha   90.00
_cell.angle_beta   90.00
_cell.angle_gamma   90.00
#
_symmetry.space_group_name_H-M   'P 1'
#
loop_
_entity.id
_entity.type
_entity.pdbx_description
1 polymer ?
#
loop_
_entity_poly.entity_id
_entity_poly.type
_entity_poly.pdbx_seq_one_letter_code
_entity_poly.pdbx_strand_id
1 'polypeptide(L)'
;MKFGPISFQPGEVAKVALAIFFAAYLADQRELIATSQWKIGPLRLPHPKYLGPVLIAWGVTLLVMFYQKDLGSSLLFFALFLVMIWVATQRTSFLVIGGGLFASGAFFAWRTLDHVKVRVDIWLDPWKTPSGNGYQIIQGMFAMAFGGLTGTGLGRGGDTRIPAAENDFIFAVIAEELGLVGGSLIIIAYLLVIGSGLRIAAATDQVFDKLLATGFTLLLGLQAFIIVAGVLRILPLTGVALPFISYGGSSLVMNYVILALLLRISDQTSKRSMNRAAAEVAA
;
A
#
# COMPACT_ATOMS: atom_id res chain seq x y z
N MET A 1 -13.50 -5.95 14.29
CA MET A 1 -14.47 -6.01 15.41
C MET A 1 -15.66 -5.12 15.06
N LYS A 2 -16.89 -5.57 15.26
CA LYS A 2 -18.09 -4.75 15.06
C LYS A 2 -18.58 -4.28 16.42
N PHE A 3 -18.57 -2.98 16.68
CA PHE A 3 -19.16 -2.36 17.85
C PHE A 3 -20.42 -1.60 17.40
N GLY A 4 -21.56 -2.29 17.37
CA GLY A 4 -22.80 -1.73 16.83
C GLY A 4 -22.67 -1.36 15.34
N PRO A 5 -23.12 -0.17 14.89
CA PRO A 5 -23.00 0.25 13.49
C PRO A 5 -21.55 0.54 13.06
N ILE A 6 -20.61 0.61 14.00
CA ILE A 6 -19.20 0.93 13.73
C ILE A 6 -18.43 -0.38 13.54
N SER A 7 -17.90 -0.57 12.33
CA SER A 7 -16.93 -1.63 12.06
C SER A 7 -15.51 -1.06 12.20
N PHE A 8 -14.69 -1.68 13.04
CA PHE A 8 -13.30 -1.28 13.28
C PHE A 8 -12.36 -2.41 12.84
N GLN A 9 -11.43 -2.10 11.94
CA GLN A 9 -10.46 -3.05 11.42
C GLN A 9 -9.06 -2.69 11.97
N PRO A 10 -8.51 -3.51 12.90
CA PRO A 10 -7.22 -3.21 13.53
C PRO A 10 -6.07 -3.02 12.53
N GLY A 11 -6.10 -3.73 11.39
CA GLY A 11 -5.08 -3.59 10.34
C GLY A 11 -5.00 -2.18 9.73
N GLU A 12 -6.13 -1.50 9.61
CA GLU A 12 -6.20 -0.13 9.06
C GLU A 12 -5.61 0.91 10.02
N VAL A 13 -5.64 0.66 11.32
CA VAL A 13 -4.94 1.50 12.30
C VAL A 13 -3.47 1.12 12.39
N ALA A 14 -3.18 -0.18 12.34
CA ALA A 14 -1.82 -0.69 12.37
C ALA A 14 -0.96 -0.11 11.23
N LYS A 15 -1.51 0.06 10.01
CA LYS A 15 -0.76 0.64 8.89
C LYS A 15 -0.27 2.06 9.18
N VAL A 16 -1.12 2.89 9.77
CA VAL A 16 -0.79 4.28 10.11
C VAL A 16 0.18 4.32 11.28
N ALA A 17 -0.08 3.54 12.34
CA ALA A 17 0.80 3.46 13.50
C ALA A 17 2.21 2.97 13.13
N LEU A 18 2.31 1.96 12.27
CA LEU A 18 3.59 1.44 11.79
C LEU A 18 4.34 2.44 10.92
N ALA A 19 3.65 3.15 10.02
CA ALA A 19 4.27 4.21 9.23
C ALA A 19 4.85 5.32 10.12
N ILE A 20 4.11 5.76 11.14
CA ILE A 20 4.57 6.73 12.12
C ILE A 20 5.76 6.18 12.92
N PHE A 21 5.67 4.96 13.42
CA PHE A 21 6.75 4.31 14.18
C PHE A 21 8.03 4.19 13.36
N PHE A 22 7.95 3.70 12.12
CA PHE A 22 9.10 3.60 11.24
C PHE A 22 9.68 4.96 10.90
N ALA A 23 8.84 5.96 10.62
CA ALA A 23 9.30 7.32 10.35
C ALA A 23 10.05 7.91 11.56
N ALA A 24 9.48 7.80 12.76
CA ALA A 24 10.08 8.31 14.00
C ALA A 24 11.40 7.61 14.30
N TYR A 25 11.39 6.28 14.33
CA TYR A 25 12.58 5.51 14.68
C TYR A 25 13.72 5.71 13.68
N LEU A 26 13.43 5.66 12.38
CA LEU A 26 14.45 5.84 11.35
C LEU A 26 14.95 7.29 11.29
N ALA A 27 14.12 8.27 11.64
CA ALA A 27 14.56 9.66 11.76
C ALA A 27 15.53 9.85 12.92
N ASP A 28 15.20 9.34 14.11
CA ASP A 28 16.04 9.45 15.31
C ASP A 28 17.37 8.72 15.17
N GLN A 29 17.37 7.58 14.47
CA GLN A 29 18.56 6.75 14.30
C GLN A 29 19.30 7.02 12.98
N ARG A 30 18.88 8.02 12.18
CA ARG A 30 19.44 8.24 10.83
C ARG A 30 20.95 8.39 10.83
N GLU A 31 21.50 9.24 11.71
CA GLU A 31 22.94 9.51 11.77
C GLU A 31 23.74 8.25 12.18
N LEU A 32 23.19 7.46 13.10
CA LEU A 32 23.80 6.23 13.58
C LEU A 32 23.75 5.11 12.52
N ILE A 33 22.64 5.00 11.78
CA ILE A 33 22.49 4.04 10.68
C ILE A 33 23.35 4.43 9.47
N ALA A 34 23.52 5.73 9.21
CA ALA A 34 24.37 6.23 8.12
C ALA A 34 25.87 6.01 8.42
N THR A 35 26.29 6.21 9.67
CA THR A 35 27.70 6.21 10.07
C THR A 35 28.20 4.82 10.48
N SER A 36 27.35 3.98 11.06
CA SER A 36 27.76 2.66 11.56
C SER A 36 27.87 1.65 10.41
N GLN A 37 29.09 1.33 9.99
CA GLN A 37 29.37 0.38 8.93
C GLN A 37 29.83 -0.96 9.50
N TRP A 38 29.00 -1.99 9.35
CA TRP A 38 29.43 -3.37 9.53
C TRP A 38 29.65 -4.00 8.14
N LYS A 39 30.84 -4.56 7.91
CA LYS A 39 31.13 -5.30 6.69
C LYS A 39 30.86 -6.78 6.94
N ILE A 40 29.91 -7.35 6.20
CA ILE A 40 29.78 -8.80 6.04
C ILE A 40 30.08 -9.09 4.57
N GLY A 41 31.32 -9.50 4.27
CA GLY A 41 31.77 -9.74 2.89
C GLY A 41 31.73 -8.47 2.01
N PRO A 42 31.25 -8.52 0.75
CA PRO A 42 31.14 -7.35 -0.14
C PRO A 42 29.99 -6.40 0.26
N LEU A 43 29.12 -6.80 1.19
CA LEU A 43 27.94 -6.05 1.60
C LEU A 43 28.26 -5.14 2.80
N ARG A 44 28.01 -3.84 2.64
CA ARG A 44 28.08 -2.85 3.72
C ARG A 44 26.69 -2.73 4.34
N LEU A 45 26.47 -3.46 5.44
CA LEU A 45 25.22 -3.41 6.20
C LEU A 45 25.39 -2.47 7.40
N PRO A 46 24.34 -1.74 7.81
CA PRO A 46 24.37 -1.01 9.07
C PRO A 46 24.48 -1.97 10.25
N HIS A 47 25.08 -1.52 11.34
CA HIS A 47 25.29 -2.39 12.51
C HIS A 47 23.95 -2.87 13.10
N PRO A 48 23.80 -4.18 13.40
CA PRO A 48 22.52 -4.80 13.78
C PRO A 48 21.91 -4.22 15.05
N LYS A 49 22.71 -3.58 15.90
CA LYS A 49 22.24 -2.88 17.11
C LYS A 49 21.24 -1.74 16.82
N TYR A 50 21.36 -1.06 15.68
CA TYR A 50 20.48 0.06 15.31
C TYR A 50 19.31 -0.37 14.41
N LEU A 51 19.43 -1.51 13.72
CA LEU A 51 18.35 -2.09 12.92
C LEU A 51 17.49 -3.08 13.70
N GLY A 52 18.01 -3.63 14.81
CA GLY A 52 17.38 -4.68 15.60
C GLY A 52 15.95 -4.38 16.03
N PRO A 53 15.66 -3.24 16.71
CA PRO A 53 14.31 -2.92 17.14
C PRO A 53 13.32 -2.78 15.97
N VAL A 54 13.74 -2.21 14.84
CA VAL A 54 12.88 -2.08 13.65
C VAL A 54 12.62 -3.43 13.02
N LEU A 55 13.65 -4.27 12.90
CA LEU A 55 13.54 -5.63 12.35
C LEU A 55 12.66 -6.53 13.24
N ILE A 56 12.74 -6.38 14.56
CA ILE A 56 11.88 -7.11 15.50
C ILE A 56 10.43 -6.64 15.35
N ALA A 57 10.17 -5.33 15.41
CA ALA A 57 8.82 -4.78 15.26
C ALA A 57 8.19 -5.20 13.91
N TRP A 58 8.98 -5.15 12.85
CA TRP A 58 8.59 -5.62 11.53
C TRP A 58 8.34 -7.14 11.48
N GLY A 59 9.24 -7.95 12.03
CA GLY A 59 9.10 -9.40 12.08
C GLY A 59 7.87 -9.85 12.88
N VAL A 60 7.61 -9.21 14.02
CA VAL A 60 6.39 -9.43 14.82
C VAL A 60 5.15 -9.06 14.01
N THR A 61 5.18 -7.92 13.32
CA THR A 61 4.06 -7.51 12.46
C THR A 61 3.77 -8.54 11.38
N LEU A 62 4.80 -9.00 10.65
CA LEU A 62 4.63 -10.01 9.61
C LEU A 62 4.13 -11.34 10.17
N LEU A 63 4.62 -11.75 11.34
CA LEU A 63 4.19 -12.97 12.02
C LEU A 63 2.70 -12.87 12.41
N VAL A 64 2.28 -11.74 12.99
CA VAL A 64 0.86 -11.52 13.32
C VAL A 64 -0.01 -11.57 12.06
N MET A 65 0.41 -10.93 10.97
CA MET A 65 -0.36 -10.93 9.72
C MET A 65 -0.41 -12.31 9.05
N PHE A 66 0.67 -13.09 9.16
CA PHE A 66 0.71 -14.48 8.73
C PHE A 66 -0.34 -15.32 9.47
N TYR A 67 -0.48 -15.14 10.80
CA TYR A 67 -1.54 -15.80 11.57
C TYR A 67 -2.94 -15.28 11.25
N GLN A 68 -3.08 -14.01 10.89
CA GLN A 68 -4.35 -13.43 10.43
C GLN A 68 -4.74 -13.86 9.01
N LYS A 69 -3.86 -14.56 8.28
CA LYS A 69 -4.05 -14.99 6.88
C LYS A 69 -4.36 -13.81 5.94
N ASP A 70 -3.85 -12.62 6.26
CA ASP A 70 -4.02 -11.40 5.47
C ASP A 70 -2.76 -11.12 4.65
N LEU A 71 -2.72 -11.68 3.44
CA LEU A 71 -1.59 -11.59 2.52
C LEU A 71 -1.40 -10.17 1.98
N GLY A 72 -2.50 -9.43 1.79
CA GLY A 72 -2.46 -8.08 1.24
C GLY A 72 -1.85 -7.09 2.21
N SER A 73 -2.30 -7.10 3.46
CA SER A 73 -1.72 -6.28 4.52
C SER A 73 -0.27 -6.67 4.81
N SER A 74 0.06 -7.97 4.77
CA SER A 74 1.45 -8.45 4.89
C SER A 74 2.37 -7.86 3.83
N LEU A 75 1.94 -7.92 2.56
CA LEU A 75 2.67 -7.34 1.42
C LEU A 75 2.83 -5.82 1.58
N LEU A 76 1.77 -5.12 1.98
CA LEU A 76 1.81 -3.68 2.22
C LEU A 76 2.82 -3.30 3.31
N PHE A 77 2.81 -4.00 4.45
CA PHE A 77 3.73 -3.71 5.54
C PHE A 77 5.17 -4.10 5.22
N PHE A 78 5.36 -5.19 4.48
CA PHE A 78 6.67 -5.58 3.96
C PHE A 78 7.25 -4.48 3.08
N ALA A 79 6.50 -4.02 2.08
CA ALA A 79 6.92 -2.98 1.17
C ALA A 79 7.10 -1.63 1.86
N LEU A 80 6.22 -1.28 2.81
CA LEU A 80 6.35 -0.08 3.63
C LEU A 80 7.70 -0.06 4.34
N PHE A 81 8.02 -1.11 5.08
CA PHE A 81 9.31 -1.21 5.77
C PHE A 81 10.49 -1.14 4.80
N LEU A 82 10.42 -1.88 3.69
CA LEU A 82 11.50 -1.97 2.70
C LEU A 82 11.80 -0.63 2.02
N VAL A 83 10.77 0.14 1.67
CA VAL A 83 10.95 1.46 1.07
C VAL A 83 11.41 2.46 2.12
N MET A 84 10.87 2.42 3.34
CA MET A 84 11.25 3.33 4.43
C MET A 84 12.73 3.17 4.80
N ILE A 85 13.22 1.93 4.93
CA ILE A 85 14.65 1.69 5.19
C ILE A 85 15.51 2.11 3.99
N TRP A 86 15.06 1.88 2.76
CA TRP A 86 15.79 2.33 1.58
C TRP A 86 15.89 3.87 1.52
N VAL A 87 14.80 4.59 1.79
CA VAL A 87 14.78 6.06 1.80
C VAL A 87 15.65 6.61 2.95
N ALA A 88 15.58 6.00 4.13
CA ALA A 88 16.37 6.43 5.28
C ALA A 88 17.88 6.19 5.09
N THR A 89 18.26 5.07 4.46
CA THR A 89 19.67 4.65 4.32
C THR A 89 20.31 5.03 2.99
N GLN A 90 19.49 5.28 1.96
CA GLN A 90 19.88 5.46 0.56
C GLN A 90 20.69 4.28 -0.04
N ARG A 91 20.59 3.07 0.55
CA ARG A 91 21.31 1.88 0.08
C ARG A 91 20.39 0.95 -0.70
N THR A 92 20.63 0.83 -2.01
CA THR A 92 19.87 -0.06 -2.90
C THR A 92 20.03 -1.54 -2.55
N SER A 93 21.08 -1.93 -1.83
CA SER A 93 21.26 -3.29 -1.33
C SER A 93 20.07 -3.78 -0.51
N PHE A 94 19.41 -2.90 0.25
CA PHE A 94 18.19 -3.27 0.98
C PHE A 94 17.07 -3.68 0.04
N LEU A 95 16.87 -2.96 -1.07
CA LEU A 95 15.85 -3.32 -2.06
C LEU A 95 16.14 -4.68 -2.70
N VAL A 96 17.40 -4.98 -3.01
CA VAL A 96 17.78 -6.28 -3.60
C VAL A 96 17.59 -7.42 -2.60
N ILE A 97 18.08 -7.26 -1.36
CA ILE A 97 17.92 -8.28 -0.31
C ILE A 97 16.44 -8.45 0.05
N GLY A 98 15.72 -7.34 0.22
CA GLY A 98 14.29 -7.34 0.51
C GLY A 98 13.48 -7.96 -0.62
N GLY A 99 13.79 -7.67 -1.88
CA GLY A 99 13.18 -8.32 -3.04
C GLY A 99 13.41 -9.83 -3.04
N GLY A 100 14.64 -10.27 -2.74
CA GLY A 100 14.97 -11.69 -2.58
C GLY A 100 14.22 -12.37 -1.44
N LEU A 101 14.13 -11.73 -0.27
CA LEU A 101 13.37 -12.20 0.88
C LEU A 101 11.87 -12.27 0.58
N PHE A 102 11.34 -11.27 -0.13
CA PHE A 102 9.95 -11.23 -0.55
C PHE A 102 9.63 -12.39 -1.50
N ALA A 103 10.44 -12.60 -2.54
CA ALA A 103 10.24 -13.69 -3.49
C ALA A 103 10.34 -15.06 -2.79
N SER A 104 11.32 -15.22 -1.91
CA SER A 104 11.49 -16.45 -1.12
C SER A 104 10.31 -16.70 -0.18
N GLY A 105 9.83 -15.65 0.50
CA GLY A 105 8.67 -15.72 1.38
C GLY A 105 7.37 -16.01 0.64
N ALA A 106 7.15 -15.37 -0.51
CA ALA A 106 6.00 -15.62 -1.37
C ALA A 106 6.00 -17.07 -1.91
N PHE A 107 7.17 -17.57 -2.35
CA PHE A 107 7.32 -18.95 -2.79
C PHE A 107 7.06 -19.95 -1.66
N PHE A 108 7.63 -19.70 -0.47
CA PHE A 108 7.39 -20.52 0.72
C PHE A 108 5.91 -20.53 1.12
N ALA A 109 5.27 -19.36 1.15
CA ALA A 109 3.85 -19.21 1.44
C ALA A 109 2.99 -19.98 0.43
N TRP A 110 3.28 -19.86 -0.87
CA TRP A 110 2.62 -20.65 -1.90
C TRP A 110 2.79 -22.15 -1.69
N ARG A 111 3.97 -22.63 -1.26
CA ARG A 111 4.17 -24.08 -1.08
C ARG A 111 3.50 -24.66 0.18
N THR A 112 3.36 -23.85 1.22
CA THR A 112 2.97 -24.30 2.57
C THR A 112 1.54 -23.93 2.95
N LEU A 113 1.01 -22.82 2.47
CA LEU A 113 -0.29 -22.29 2.86
C LEU A 113 -1.35 -22.59 1.80
N ASP A 114 -2.35 -23.39 2.15
CA ASP A 114 -3.38 -23.80 1.18
C ASP A 114 -4.23 -22.63 0.67
N HIS A 115 -4.52 -21.65 1.52
CA HIS A 115 -5.25 -20.44 1.10
C HIS A 115 -4.47 -19.60 0.08
N VAL A 116 -3.13 -19.60 0.13
CA VAL A 116 -2.27 -18.94 -0.87
C VAL A 116 -2.31 -19.72 -2.17
N LYS A 117 -2.17 -21.05 -2.12
CA LYS A 117 -2.27 -21.93 -3.30
C LYS A 117 -3.57 -21.71 -4.05
N VAL A 118 -4.69 -21.76 -3.33
CA VAL A 118 -6.01 -21.54 -3.92
C VAL A 118 -6.08 -20.19 -4.64
N ARG A 119 -5.59 -19.09 -4.02
CA ARG A 119 -5.56 -17.76 -4.67
C ARG A 119 -4.68 -17.73 -5.91
N VAL A 120 -3.52 -18.40 -5.90
CA VAL A 120 -2.63 -18.49 -7.06
C VAL A 120 -3.24 -19.34 -8.17
N ASP A 121 -3.84 -20.49 -7.84
CA ASP A 121 -4.47 -21.39 -8.80
C ASP A 121 -5.65 -20.72 -9.51
N ILE A 122 -6.50 -20.02 -8.76
CA ILE A 122 -7.62 -19.25 -9.30
C ILE A 122 -7.12 -18.06 -10.14
N TRP A 123 -6.04 -17.39 -9.72
CA TRP A 123 -5.46 -16.29 -10.47
C TRP A 123 -4.94 -16.76 -11.85
N LEU A 124 -4.24 -17.90 -11.88
CA LEU A 124 -3.71 -18.50 -13.10
C LEU A 124 -4.84 -19.01 -14.02
N ASP A 125 -5.77 -19.79 -13.46
CA ASP A 125 -6.87 -20.38 -14.22
C ASP A 125 -8.20 -20.35 -13.43
N PRO A 126 -8.95 -19.23 -13.50
CA PRO A 126 -10.22 -19.10 -12.78
C PRO A 126 -11.30 -20.01 -13.38
N TRP A 127 -11.15 -20.45 -14.64
CA TRP A 127 -12.14 -21.25 -15.37
C TRP A 127 -12.22 -22.70 -14.88
N LYS A 128 -11.26 -23.17 -14.08
CA LYS A 128 -11.35 -24.47 -13.39
C LYS A 128 -12.48 -24.55 -12.39
N THR A 129 -12.91 -23.41 -11.83
CA THR A 129 -14.00 -23.35 -10.85
C THR A 129 -14.95 -22.19 -11.17
N PRO A 130 -15.63 -22.23 -12.33
CA PRO A 130 -16.35 -21.07 -12.86
C PRO A 130 -17.56 -20.70 -12.02
N SER A 131 -18.16 -21.67 -11.31
CA SER A 131 -19.25 -21.47 -10.34
C SER A 131 -18.77 -21.49 -8.89
N GLY A 132 -17.46 -21.59 -8.67
CA GLY A 132 -16.84 -21.68 -7.35
C GLY A 132 -15.94 -20.48 -7.10
N ASN A 133 -14.72 -20.73 -6.62
CA ASN A 133 -13.81 -19.66 -6.22
C ASN A 133 -13.35 -18.77 -7.39
N GLY A 134 -13.41 -19.24 -8.64
CA GLY A 134 -13.10 -18.45 -9.83
C GLY A 134 -14.23 -17.52 -10.30
N TYR A 135 -15.45 -17.70 -9.79
CA TYR A 135 -16.64 -16.96 -10.23
C TYR A 135 -16.46 -15.44 -10.15
N GLN A 136 -15.95 -14.94 -9.01
CA GLN A 136 -15.76 -13.49 -8.79
C GLN A 136 -14.82 -12.86 -9.82
N ILE A 137 -13.69 -13.52 -10.12
CA ILE A 137 -12.73 -13.05 -11.13
C ILE A 137 -13.37 -13.07 -12.52
N ILE A 138 -14.07 -14.14 -12.88
CA ILE A 138 -14.71 -14.29 -14.20
C ILE A 138 -15.77 -13.20 -14.41
N GLN A 139 -16.61 -12.94 -13.41
CA GLN A 139 -17.62 -11.88 -13.50
C GLN A 139 -16.98 -10.50 -13.60
N GLY A 140 -15.90 -10.24 -12.86
CA GLY A 140 -15.12 -9.00 -13.00
C GLY A 140 -14.53 -8.83 -14.40
N MET A 141 -14.02 -9.91 -15.01
CA MET A 141 -13.53 -9.89 -16.39
C MET A 141 -14.65 -9.56 -17.39
N PHE A 142 -15.82 -10.19 -17.25
CA PHE A 142 -16.97 -9.90 -18.10
C PHE A 142 -17.47 -8.47 -17.93
N ALA A 143 -17.56 -7.97 -16.71
CA ALA A 143 -17.96 -6.59 -16.41
C ALA A 143 -17.05 -5.58 -17.12
N MET A 144 -15.73 -5.74 -16.98
CA MET A 144 -14.76 -4.89 -17.68
C MET A 144 -14.88 -5.00 -19.21
N ALA A 145 -15.15 -6.19 -19.73
CA ALA A 145 -15.35 -6.39 -21.17
C ALA A 145 -16.64 -5.72 -21.68
N PHE A 146 -17.74 -5.80 -20.93
CA PHE A 146 -19.01 -5.14 -21.28
C PHE A 146 -18.92 -3.62 -21.24
N GLY A 147 -18.08 -3.05 -20.38
CA GLY A 147 -17.87 -1.61 -20.31
C GLY A 147 -17.24 -1.00 -21.56
N GLY A 148 -16.48 -1.77 -22.34
CA GLY A 148 -15.84 -1.26 -23.56
C GLY A 148 -15.03 0.03 -23.31
N LEU A 149 -15.10 1.00 -24.22
CA LEU A 149 -14.35 2.26 -24.09
C LEU A 149 -15.04 3.28 -23.17
N THR A 150 -16.36 3.42 -23.28
CA THR A 150 -17.13 4.52 -22.67
C THR A 150 -18.04 4.10 -21.53
N GLY A 151 -18.16 2.79 -21.28
CA GLY A 151 -19.02 2.23 -20.25
C GLY A 151 -20.44 1.97 -20.73
N THR A 152 -21.20 1.25 -19.89
CA THR A 152 -22.62 0.98 -20.06
C THR A 152 -23.52 2.10 -19.52
N GLY A 153 -22.94 3.02 -18.75
CA GLY A 153 -23.61 4.13 -18.07
C GLY A 153 -23.67 3.94 -16.55
N LEU A 154 -23.58 5.05 -15.81
CA LEU A 154 -23.63 5.06 -14.34
C LEU A 154 -24.92 4.42 -13.81
N GLY A 155 -24.78 3.50 -12.85
CA GLY A 155 -25.89 2.74 -12.26
C GLY A 155 -26.56 1.75 -13.23
N ARG A 156 -25.99 1.51 -14.41
CA ARG A 156 -26.48 0.55 -15.40
C ARG A 156 -25.58 -0.70 -15.52
N GLY A 157 -24.54 -0.79 -14.70
CA GLY A 157 -23.71 -1.99 -14.59
C GLY A 157 -24.48 -3.17 -14.04
N GLY A 158 -23.99 -4.39 -14.29
CA GLY A 158 -24.57 -5.63 -13.75
C GLY A 158 -24.20 -5.86 -12.29
N ASP A 159 -24.49 -4.89 -11.43
CA ASP A 159 -24.03 -4.70 -10.04
C ASP A 159 -24.25 -5.93 -9.13
N THR A 160 -25.22 -6.80 -9.45
CA THR A 160 -25.50 -8.03 -8.67
C THR A 160 -24.69 -9.26 -9.07
N ARG A 161 -23.90 -9.20 -10.15
CA ARG A 161 -23.22 -10.40 -10.69
C ARG A 161 -21.89 -10.68 -10.00
N ILE A 162 -21.17 -9.65 -9.54
CA ILE A 162 -19.87 -9.79 -8.89
C ILE A 162 -20.09 -9.87 -7.37
N PRO A 163 -19.75 -10.98 -6.70
CA PRO A 163 -19.83 -11.04 -5.25
C PRO A 163 -18.87 -10.03 -4.62
N ALA A 164 -19.33 -9.31 -3.58
CA ALA A 164 -18.54 -8.31 -2.86
C ALA A 164 -17.92 -7.23 -3.79
N ALA A 165 -18.64 -6.88 -4.87
CA ALA A 165 -18.22 -5.88 -5.84
C ALA A 165 -17.85 -4.54 -5.18
N GLU A 166 -18.57 -4.17 -4.14
CA GLU A 166 -18.36 -2.94 -3.36
C GLU A 166 -17.03 -2.91 -2.59
N ASN A 167 -16.38 -4.06 -2.37
CA ASN A 167 -15.14 -4.18 -1.62
C ASN A 167 -13.94 -4.25 -2.58
N ASP A 168 -13.46 -5.44 -2.92
CA ASP A 168 -12.21 -5.66 -3.64
C ASP A 168 -12.34 -5.65 -5.17
N PHE A 169 -13.57 -5.54 -5.68
CA PHE A 169 -13.88 -5.51 -7.12
C PHE A 169 -14.52 -4.21 -7.62
N ILE A 170 -14.53 -3.15 -6.81
CA ILE A 170 -15.23 -1.91 -7.15
C ILE A 170 -14.66 -1.26 -8.41
N PHE A 171 -13.37 -1.50 -8.68
CA PHE A 171 -12.73 -1.07 -9.92
C PHE A 171 -13.33 -1.75 -11.17
N ALA A 172 -13.73 -3.02 -11.09
CA ALA A 172 -14.40 -3.72 -12.20
C ALA A 172 -15.79 -3.13 -12.47
N VAL A 173 -16.53 -2.75 -11.43
CA VAL A 173 -17.83 -2.06 -11.56
C VAL A 173 -17.64 -0.70 -12.23
N ILE A 174 -16.67 0.09 -11.77
CA ILE A 174 -16.35 1.38 -12.39
C ILE A 174 -15.98 1.20 -13.87
N ALA A 175 -15.19 0.18 -14.18
CA ALA A 175 -14.80 -0.12 -15.56
C ALA A 175 -15.98 -0.64 -16.40
N GLU A 176 -16.99 -1.29 -15.83
CA GLU A 176 -18.23 -1.65 -16.54
C GLU A 176 -19.07 -0.40 -16.84
N GLU A 177 -19.27 0.46 -15.85
CA GLU A 177 -20.17 1.61 -15.97
C GLU A 177 -19.60 2.78 -16.75
N LEU A 178 -18.29 3.04 -16.61
CA LEU A 178 -17.58 4.17 -17.22
C LEU A 178 -16.54 3.74 -18.27
N GLY A 179 -16.38 2.44 -18.50
CA GLY A 179 -15.49 1.89 -19.51
C GLY A 179 -14.01 2.10 -19.19
N LEU A 180 -13.19 1.87 -20.20
CA LEU A 180 -11.75 2.15 -20.14
C LEU A 180 -11.44 3.60 -19.75
N VAL A 181 -12.25 4.56 -20.20
CA VAL A 181 -12.08 5.98 -19.85
C VAL A 181 -12.20 6.18 -18.33
N GLY A 182 -13.27 5.68 -17.72
CA GLY A 182 -13.45 5.79 -16.27
C GLY A 182 -12.36 5.06 -15.47
N GLY A 183 -12.04 3.82 -15.84
CA GLY A 183 -10.95 3.08 -15.21
C GLY A 183 -9.61 3.83 -15.29
N SER A 184 -9.31 4.42 -16.44
CA SER A 184 -8.10 5.23 -16.64
C SER A 184 -8.11 6.50 -15.80
N LEU A 185 -9.25 7.19 -15.68
CA LEU A 185 -9.38 8.38 -14.84
C LEU A 185 -9.11 8.07 -13.37
N ILE A 186 -9.59 6.93 -12.86
CA ILE A 186 -9.29 6.47 -11.49
C ILE A 186 -7.79 6.22 -11.30
N ILE A 187 -7.14 5.54 -12.26
CA ILE A 187 -5.68 5.31 -12.20
C ILE A 187 -4.94 6.64 -12.20
N ILE A 188 -5.30 7.57 -13.08
CA ILE A 188 -4.71 8.91 -13.14
C ILE A 188 -4.91 9.66 -11.82
N ALA A 189 -6.09 9.60 -11.22
CA ALA A 189 -6.35 10.22 -9.92
C ALA A 189 -5.42 9.69 -8.83
N TYR A 190 -5.19 8.38 -8.75
CA TYR A 190 -4.19 7.83 -7.84
C TYR A 190 -2.77 8.27 -8.17
N LEU A 191 -2.39 8.31 -9.45
CA LEU A 191 -1.06 8.81 -9.85
C LEU A 191 -0.85 10.27 -9.44
N LEU A 192 -1.88 11.11 -9.52
CA LEU A 192 -1.84 12.50 -9.07
C LEU A 192 -1.71 12.59 -7.54
N VAL A 193 -2.44 11.77 -6.79
CA VAL A 193 -2.30 11.69 -5.31
C VAL A 193 -0.90 11.23 -4.93
N ILE A 194 -0.37 10.20 -5.59
CA ILE A 194 0.99 9.70 -5.37
C ILE A 194 2.03 10.77 -5.72
N GLY A 195 1.91 11.41 -6.88
CA GLY A 195 2.81 12.48 -7.31
C GLY A 195 2.79 13.66 -6.35
N SER A 196 1.61 14.03 -5.84
CA SER A 196 1.46 15.08 -4.83
C SER A 196 2.10 14.69 -3.50
N GLY A 197 1.88 13.46 -3.03
CA GLY A 197 2.48 12.96 -1.79
C GLY A 197 4.01 12.89 -1.85
N LEU A 198 4.56 12.40 -2.97
CA LEU A 198 6.01 12.38 -3.19
C LEU A 198 6.61 13.78 -3.30
N ARG A 199 5.88 14.73 -3.91
CA ARG A 199 6.28 16.14 -3.94
C ARG A 199 6.34 16.73 -2.52
N ILE A 200 5.37 16.44 -1.65
CA ILE A 200 5.39 16.86 -0.25
C ILE A 200 6.62 16.27 0.47
N ALA A 201 6.89 14.97 0.28
CA ALA A 201 8.06 14.31 0.86
C ALA A 201 9.39 14.91 0.37
N ALA A 202 9.48 15.30 -0.91
CA ALA A 202 10.67 15.92 -1.48
C ALA A 202 10.88 17.36 -0.97
N ALA A 203 9.81 18.11 -0.72
CA ALA A 203 9.86 19.51 -0.32
C ALA A 203 10.23 19.75 1.15
N THR A 204 10.09 18.75 2.02
CA THR A 204 10.40 18.90 3.45
C THR A 204 11.88 18.68 3.77
N ASP A 205 12.40 19.50 4.69
CA ASP A 205 13.76 19.38 5.20
C ASP A 205 13.87 18.42 6.38
N GLN A 206 12.77 18.19 7.11
CA GLN A 206 12.79 17.35 8.30
C GLN A 206 12.75 15.87 7.89
N VAL A 207 13.67 15.10 8.45
CA VAL A 207 13.83 13.66 8.14
C VAL A 207 12.57 12.89 8.48
N PHE A 208 11.97 13.15 9.66
CA PHE A 208 10.72 12.53 10.08
C PHE A 208 9.59 12.80 9.08
N ASP A 209 9.34 14.08 8.77
CA ASP A 209 8.30 14.51 7.83
C ASP A 209 8.50 13.86 6.45
N LYS A 210 9.75 13.78 5.98
CA LYS A 210 10.13 13.16 4.70
C LYS A 210 9.78 11.68 4.66
N LEU A 211 10.19 10.95 5.69
CA LEU A 211 9.92 9.51 5.81
C LEU A 211 8.43 9.26 5.99
N LEU A 212 7.75 10.03 6.84
CA LEU A 212 6.32 9.88 7.09
C LEU A 212 5.50 10.14 5.82
N ALA A 213 5.77 11.23 5.11
CA ALA A 213 5.11 11.54 3.86
C ALA A 213 5.36 10.47 2.79
N THR A 214 6.58 9.94 2.71
CA THR A 214 6.92 8.84 1.79
C THR A 214 6.15 7.57 2.15
N GLY A 215 6.13 7.18 3.42
CA GLY A 215 5.44 5.97 3.90
C GLY A 215 3.93 6.04 3.69
N PHE A 216 3.30 7.19 3.96
CA PHE A 216 1.88 7.41 3.71
C PHE A 216 1.52 7.40 2.22
N THR A 217 2.35 8.04 1.39
CA THR A 217 2.16 8.03 -0.06
C THR A 217 2.28 6.61 -0.61
N LEU A 218 3.25 5.84 -0.11
CA LEU A 218 3.43 4.44 -0.46
C LEU A 218 2.25 3.58 -0.02
N LEU A 219 1.72 3.76 1.20
CA LEU A 219 0.54 3.02 1.66
C LEU A 219 -0.64 3.23 0.71
N LEU A 220 -0.96 4.47 0.35
CA LEU A 220 -2.05 4.78 -0.58
C LEU A 220 -1.79 4.22 -1.97
N GLY A 221 -0.60 4.47 -2.52
CA GLY A 221 -0.27 4.10 -3.89
C GLY A 221 -0.11 2.61 -4.10
N LEU A 222 0.57 1.92 -3.18
CA LEU A 222 0.76 0.48 -3.27
C LEU A 222 -0.54 -0.28 -2.99
N GLN A 223 -1.37 0.20 -2.06
CA GLN A 223 -2.69 -0.40 -1.81
C GLN A 223 -3.58 -0.28 -3.04
N ALA A 224 -3.64 0.90 -3.67
CA ALA A 224 -4.36 1.10 -4.93
C ALA A 224 -3.81 0.21 -6.05
N PHE A 225 -2.48 0.15 -6.20
CA PHE A 225 -1.82 -0.69 -7.19
C PHE A 225 -2.15 -2.17 -7.01
N ILE A 226 -2.02 -2.73 -5.80
CA ILE A 226 -2.27 -4.16 -5.55
C ILE A 226 -3.69 -4.55 -5.92
N ILE A 227 -4.67 -3.70 -5.62
CA ILE A 227 -6.08 -4.01 -5.85
C ILE A 227 -6.43 -3.89 -7.33
N VAL A 228 -6.03 -2.79 -7.99
CA VAL A 228 -6.23 -2.61 -9.43
C VAL A 228 -5.49 -3.71 -10.21
N ALA A 229 -4.24 -4.02 -9.84
CA ALA A 229 -3.48 -5.12 -10.42
C ALA A 229 -4.16 -6.49 -10.18
N GLY A 230 -4.78 -6.69 -9.01
CA GLY A 230 -5.56 -7.88 -8.70
C GLY A 230 -6.77 -8.06 -9.60
N VAL A 231 -7.57 -6.99 -9.76
CA VAL A 231 -8.75 -6.97 -10.64
C VAL A 231 -8.36 -7.17 -12.10
N LEU A 232 -7.24 -6.58 -12.54
CA LEU A 232 -6.68 -6.74 -13.88
C LEU A 232 -5.93 -8.08 -14.08
N ARG A 233 -5.89 -8.96 -13.06
CA ARG A 233 -5.16 -10.23 -13.06
C ARG A 233 -3.65 -10.12 -13.31
N ILE A 234 -3.04 -8.97 -13.03
CA ILE A 234 -1.58 -8.80 -12.99
C ILE A 234 -1.01 -9.47 -11.74
N LEU A 235 -1.75 -9.43 -10.63
CA LEU A 235 -1.40 -10.07 -9.35
C LEU A 235 -2.57 -10.94 -8.86
N PRO A 236 -2.33 -11.92 -7.97
CA PRO A 236 -3.41 -12.61 -7.28
C PRO A 236 -4.15 -11.67 -6.34
N LEU A 237 -5.46 -11.86 -6.20
CA LEU A 237 -6.30 -11.04 -5.32
C LEU A 237 -5.91 -11.22 -3.85
N THR A 238 -5.76 -10.10 -3.14
CA THR A 238 -5.27 -10.08 -1.76
C THR A 238 -6.32 -9.67 -0.72
N GLY A 239 -7.52 -9.23 -1.14
CA GLY A 239 -8.65 -8.92 -0.25
C GLY A 239 -8.54 -7.59 0.51
N VAL A 240 -7.75 -6.64 0.01
CA VAL A 240 -7.60 -5.30 0.60
C VAL A 240 -8.59 -4.32 -0.05
N ALA A 241 -9.07 -3.32 0.70
CA ALA A 241 -10.00 -2.31 0.22
C ALA A 241 -9.31 -1.20 -0.59
N LEU A 242 -9.93 -0.73 -1.67
CA LEU A 242 -9.40 0.33 -2.54
C LEU A 242 -9.51 1.67 -1.80
N PRO A 243 -8.41 2.43 -1.59
CA PRO A 243 -8.44 3.63 -0.76
C PRO A 243 -9.44 4.66 -1.28
N PHE A 244 -10.29 5.22 -0.43
CA PHE A 244 -11.32 6.22 -0.76
C PHE A 244 -12.52 5.75 -1.58
N ILE A 245 -12.45 4.59 -2.25
CA ILE A 245 -13.50 4.14 -3.18
C ILE A 245 -14.27 2.95 -2.62
N SER A 246 -13.57 1.92 -2.11
CA SER A 246 -14.23 0.70 -1.63
C SER A 246 -15.04 0.93 -0.37
N TYR A 247 -16.08 0.12 -0.22
CA TYR A 247 -16.88 0.06 0.98
C TYR A 247 -16.04 -0.47 2.15
N GLY A 248 -15.87 0.36 3.18
CA GLY A 248 -15.07 0.00 4.34
C GLY A 248 -14.92 1.19 5.29
N GLY A 249 -15.85 1.33 6.24
CA GLY A 249 -15.91 2.50 7.13
C GLY A 249 -14.59 2.81 7.84
N SER A 250 -13.96 1.79 8.45
CA SER A 250 -12.65 1.95 9.11
C SER A 250 -11.53 2.31 8.13
N SER A 251 -11.49 1.70 6.95
CA SER A 251 -10.46 1.96 5.93
C SER A 251 -10.57 3.38 5.40
N LEU A 252 -11.80 3.80 5.07
CA LEU A 252 -12.09 5.15 4.59
C LEU A 252 -11.63 6.22 5.58
N VAL A 253 -12.00 6.09 6.85
CA VAL A 253 -11.59 7.02 7.91
C VAL A 253 -10.06 7.07 8.03
N MET A 254 -9.39 5.92 8.04
CA MET A 254 -7.92 5.88 8.16
C MET A 254 -7.21 6.46 6.93
N ASN A 255 -7.76 6.29 5.73
CA ASN A 255 -7.21 6.93 4.52
C ASN A 255 -7.38 8.46 4.56
N TYR A 256 -8.49 8.97 5.11
CA TYR A 256 -8.64 10.42 5.36
C TYR A 256 -7.70 10.95 6.44
N VAL A 257 -7.41 10.16 7.49
CA VAL A 257 -6.37 10.51 8.48
C VAL A 257 -5.00 10.62 7.81
N ILE A 258 -4.64 9.66 6.95
CA ILE A 258 -3.41 9.73 6.16
C ILE A 258 -3.36 11.02 5.32
N LEU A 259 -4.45 11.33 4.61
CA LEU A 259 -4.55 12.54 3.79
C LEU A 259 -4.40 13.82 4.63
N ALA A 260 -5.08 13.89 5.78
CA ALA A 260 -5.00 15.04 6.68
C ALA A 260 -3.58 15.25 7.22
N LEU A 261 -2.86 14.17 7.56
CA LEU A 261 -1.47 14.24 8.00
C LEU A 261 -0.53 14.68 6.87
N LEU A 262 -0.73 14.20 5.64
CA LEU A 262 0.03 14.68 4.46
C LEU A 262 -0.18 16.18 4.23
N LEU A 263 -1.44 16.64 4.30
CA LEU A 263 -1.77 18.07 4.18
C LEU A 263 -1.14 18.89 5.30
N ARG A 264 -1.10 18.36 6.53
CA ARG A 264 -0.44 19.02 7.66
C ARG A 264 1.06 19.19 7.43
N ILE A 265 1.74 18.16 6.93
CA ILE A 265 3.17 18.23 6.58
C ILE A 265 3.40 19.27 5.49
N SER A 266 2.51 19.31 4.47
CA SER A 266 2.57 20.30 3.41
C SER A 266 2.45 21.74 3.93
N ASP A 267 1.46 22.02 4.78
CA ASP A 267 1.25 23.35 5.38
C ASP A 267 2.44 23.78 6.24
N GLN A 268 2.98 22.88 7.05
CA GLN A 268 4.16 23.16 7.89
C GLN A 268 5.40 23.45 7.03
N THR A 269 5.57 22.73 5.93
CA THR A 269 6.69 22.94 4.99
C THR A 269 6.60 24.32 4.34
N SER A 270 5.42 24.70 3.83
CA SER A 270 5.21 26.02 3.23
C SER A 270 5.41 27.18 4.21
N LYS A 271 4.94 27.06 5.45
CA LYS A 271 5.15 28.09 6.49
C LYS A 271 6.64 28.26 6.81
N ARG A 272 7.39 27.16 6.90
CA ARG A 272 8.84 27.21 7.16
C ARG A 272 9.59 27.87 6.00
N SER A 273 9.25 27.57 4.75
CA SER A 273 9.88 28.22 3.59
C SER A 273 9.59 29.72 3.55
N MET A 274 8.36 30.14 3.85
CA MET A 274 8.00 31.56 3.94
C MET A 274 8.77 32.29 5.04
N ASN A 275 8.87 31.69 6.23
CA ASN A 275 9.60 32.28 7.35
C ASN A 275 11.10 32.44 7.06
N ARG A 276 11.71 31.48 6.35
CA ARG A 276 13.11 31.59 5.92
C ARG A 276 13.31 32.71 4.92
N ALA A 277 12.46 32.79 3.89
CA ALA A 277 12.54 33.88 2.90
C ALA A 277 12.36 35.26 3.55
N ALA A 278 11.45 35.39 4.52
CA ALA A 278 11.27 36.64 5.27
C ALA A 278 12.51 37.00 6.13
N ALA A 279 13.17 36.00 6.73
CA ALA A 279 14.40 36.21 7.50
C ALA A 279 15.57 36.62 6.61
N GLU A 280 15.68 36.06 5.40
CA GLU A 280 16.71 36.43 4.41
C GLU A 280 16.55 37.87 3.90
N VAL A 281 15.31 38.34 3.73
CA VAL A 281 15.03 39.74 3.33
C VAL A 281 15.32 40.73 4.45
N ALA A 282 15.23 40.30 5.71
CA ALA A 282 15.45 41.15 6.88
C ALA A 282 16.92 41.28 7.31
N ALA A 283 17.81 40.43 6.78
CA ALA A 283 19.24 40.40 7.06
C ALA A 283 20.04 41.26 6.06
#